data_AF-A0A535N9Y3-F1
#
_entry.id   AF-A0A535N9Y3-F1
#
_cell.length_a   1.000
_cell.length_b   1.000
_cell.length_c   1.000
_cell.angle_alpha   90.00
_cell.angle_beta   90.00
_cell.angle_gamma   90.00
#
_symmetry.space_group_name_H-M   'P 1'
#
loop_
_entity.id
_entity.type
_entity.pdbx_description
1 polymer ?
#
loop_
_entity_poly.entity_id
_entity_poly.type
_entity_poly.pdbx_seq_one_letter_code
_entity_poly.pdbx_strand_id
1 'polypeptide(L)'
;MGLERIRAIQDFDAARARAFRRSLRTILTGRVPRLRSIEPVLKAAGVEARAAGGVQEIPIDKIVGSVAPDAKTGDFDPGFLPINRRMRERWTRIYQAMVEGDELPPIDVYKVDGL
;
A
#
# COMPACT_ATOMS: atom_id res chain seq x y z
N MET A 1 0.80 -9.27 24.61
CA MET A 1 1.90 -9.33 23.61
C MET A 1 1.85 -10.52 22.65
N GLY A 2 1.70 -11.78 23.08
CA GLY A 2 1.76 -12.94 22.16
C GLY A 2 0.56 -13.12 21.21
N LEU A 3 -0.66 -12.87 21.67
CA LEU A 3 -1.89 -13.11 20.89
C LEU A 3 -2.04 -12.16 19.70
N GLU A 4 -1.79 -10.86 19.89
CA GLU A 4 -1.89 -9.86 18.81
C GLU A 4 -0.84 -10.09 17.72
N ARG A 5 0.37 -10.52 18.10
CA ARG A 5 1.40 -10.94 17.13
C ARG A 5 0.93 -12.13 16.28
N ILE A 6 0.30 -13.13 16.90
CA ILE A 6 -0.24 -14.30 16.17
C ILE A 6 -1.34 -13.87 15.21
N ARG A 7 -2.28 -13.02 15.66
CA ARG A 7 -3.35 -12.47 14.81
C ARG A 7 -2.79 -11.69 13.64
N ALA A 8 -1.81 -10.82 13.88
CA ALA A 8 -1.17 -10.03 12.83
C ALA A 8 -0.46 -10.90 11.79
N ILE A 9 0.21 -11.98 12.22
CA ILE A 9 0.86 -12.95 11.34
C ILE A 9 -0.18 -13.68 10.49
N GLN A 10 -1.30 -14.11 11.10
CA GLN A 10 -2.39 -14.79 10.40
C GLN A 10 -3.07 -13.87 9.37
N ASP A 11 -3.31 -12.60 9.73
CA ASP A 11 -3.88 -11.61 8.83
C ASP A 11 -2.94 -11.33 7.65
N PHE A 12 -1.64 -11.18 7.90
CA PHE A 12 -0.63 -11.06 6.84
C PHE A 12 -0.65 -12.25 5.87
N ASP A 13 -0.72 -13.48 6.39
CA ASP A 13 -0.78 -14.69 5.57
C ASP A 13 -2.06 -14.77 4.75
N ALA A 14 -3.20 -14.41 5.34
CA ALA A 14 -4.48 -14.32 4.65
C ALA A 14 -4.45 -13.26 3.55
N ALA A 15 -3.87 -12.09 3.82
CA ALA A 15 -3.71 -10.99 2.85
C ALA A 15 -2.82 -11.38 1.68
N ARG A 16 -1.69 -12.06 1.95
CA ARG A 16 -0.80 -12.57 0.92
C ARG A 16 -1.46 -13.67 0.08
N ALA A 17 -2.24 -14.56 0.70
CA ALA A 17 -3.03 -15.54 -0.03
C ALA A 17 -4.10 -14.88 -0.92
N ARG A 18 -4.72 -13.78 -0.48
CA ARG A 18 -5.62 -12.95 -1.31
C ARG A 18 -4.86 -12.35 -2.51
N ALA A 19 -3.68 -11.75 -2.28
CA ALA A 19 -2.85 -11.19 -3.34
C ALA A 19 -2.49 -12.24 -4.40
N PHE A 20 -2.12 -13.44 -3.97
CA PHE A 20 -1.81 -14.56 -4.86
C PHE A 20 -3.03 -15.01 -5.68
N ARG A 21 -4.22 -15.13 -5.06
CA ARG A 21 -5.44 -15.45 -5.80
C ARG A 21 -5.78 -14.38 -6.85
N ARG A 22 -5.54 -13.10 -6.53
CA ARG A 22 -5.73 -11.99 -7.47
C ARG A 22 -4.73 -12.05 -8.62
N SER A 23 -3.46 -12.34 -8.36
CA SER A 23 -2.44 -12.41 -9.41
C SER A 23 -2.73 -13.53 -10.40
N LEU A 24 -3.17 -14.71 -9.94
CA LEU A 24 -3.59 -15.81 -10.81
C LEU A 24 -4.74 -15.41 -11.74
N ARG A 25 -5.78 -14.75 -11.21
CA ARG A 25 -6.88 -14.21 -12.04
C ARG A 25 -6.37 -13.25 -13.11
N THR A 26 -5.37 -12.44 -12.76
CA THR A 26 -4.93 -11.40 -13.69
C THR A 26 -4.02 -11.94 -14.80
N ILE A 27 -3.22 -12.97 -14.50
CA ILE A 27 -2.44 -13.72 -15.51
C ILE A 27 -3.38 -14.28 -16.60
N LEU A 28 -4.53 -14.84 -16.22
CA LEU A 28 -5.55 -15.32 -17.16
C LEU A 28 -6.13 -14.19 -18.04
N THR A 29 -6.19 -12.97 -17.51
CA THR A 29 -6.64 -11.77 -18.25
C THR A 29 -5.51 -11.02 -18.98
N GLY A 30 -4.28 -11.54 -18.96
CA GLY A 30 -3.11 -10.92 -19.61
C GLY A 30 -2.63 -9.60 -19.01
N ARG A 31 -3.09 -9.23 -17.81
CA ARG A 31 -2.63 -8.02 -17.10
C ARG A 31 -1.86 -8.45 -15.86
N VAL A 32 -0.68 -7.88 -15.61
CA VAL A 32 -0.02 -8.03 -14.31
C VAL A 32 -0.19 -6.69 -13.60
N PRO A 33 -1.13 -6.55 -12.66
CA PRO A 33 -1.32 -5.29 -11.97
C PRO A 33 -0.12 -5.13 -11.03
N ARG A 34 0.80 -4.24 -11.36
CA ARG A 34 1.80 -3.74 -10.41
C ARG A 34 1.35 -2.37 -9.94
N LEU A 35 1.56 -2.09 -8.66
CA LEU A 35 1.40 -0.74 -8.15
C LEU A 35 2.35 0.17 -8.96
N ARG A 36 1.80 1.16 -9.64
CA ARG A 36 2.58 2.01 -10.56
C ARG A 36 3.31 3.08 -9.77
N SER A 37 4.58 3.33 -10.11
CA SER A 37 5.23 4.57 -9.68
C SER A 37 4.59 5.74 -10.42
N ILE A 38 4.14 6.74 -9.68
CA ILE A 38 3.62 8.01 -10.22
C ILE A 38 4.69 9.10 -10.22
N GLU A 39 5.90 8.81 -9.77
CA GLU A 39 7.03 9.75 -9.76
C GLU A 39 7.30 10.38 -11.15
N PRO A 40 7.26 9.63 -12.27
CA PRO A 40 7.41 10.23 -13.61
C PRO A 40 6.28 11.21 -13.95
N VAL A 41 5.05 10.91 -13.54
CA VAL A 41 3.88 11.76 -13.77
C VAL A 41 4.02 13.06 -12.98
N LEU A 42 4.41 12.98 -11.71
CA LEU A 42 4.65 14.16 -10.88
C LEU A 42 5.79 15.04 -11.41
N LYS A 43 6.88 14.41 -11.87
CA LYS A 43 8.02 15.12 -12.47
C LYS A 43 7.63 15.83 -13.76
N ALA A 44 6.85 15.17 -14.62
CA ALA A 44 6.37 15.76 -15.88
C ALA A 44 5.35 16.88 -15.66
N ALA A 45 4.53 16.78 -14.62
CA ALA A 45 3.52 17.78 -14.28
C ALA A 45 4.10 19.05 -13.62
N GLY A 46 5.40 19.10 -13.33
CA GLY A 46 6.05 20.28 -12.74
C GLY A 46 5.36 20.74 -11.45
N VAL A 47 4.97 19.78 -10.58
CA VAL A 47 4.15 20.05 -9.39
C VAL A 47 4.94 20.90 -8.39
N GLU A 48 4.90 22.21 -8.58
CA GLU A 48 5.45 23.24 -7.68
C GLU A 48 4.42 23.67 -6.63
N ALA A 49 3.13 23.59 -6.94
CA ALA A 49 2.04 24.00 -6.06
C ALA A 49 1.68 22.90 -5.05
N ARG A 50 2.32 22.92 -3.89
CA ARG A 50 1.94 22.14 -2.71
C ARG A 50 0.91 22.93 -1.91
N ALA A 51 -0.38 22.66 -2.09
CA ALA A 51 -1.38 23.10 -1.12
C ALA A 51 -1.47 22.04 -0.01
N ALA A 52 -1.21 22.44 1.24
CA ALA A 52 -1.37 21.53 2.39
C ALA A 52 -2.86 21.23 2.58
N GLY A 53 -3.29 20.02 2.19
CA GLY A 53 -4.68 19.56 2.31
C GLY A 53 -5.08 19.09 3.72
N GLY A 54 -4.19 19.20 4.70
CA GLY A 54 -4.39 18.66 6.05
C GLY A 54 -4.39 17.14 6.10
N VAL A 55 -4.67 16.60 7.29
CA VAL A 55 -4.86 15.16 7.51
C VAL A 55 -6.32 14.81 7.19
N GLN A 56 -6.51 13.86 6.28
CA GLN A 56 -7.83 13.39 5.86
C GLN A 56 -7.82 11.88 5.66
N GLU A 57 -8.97 11.23 5.86
CA GLU A 57 -9.14 9.83 5.49
C GLU A 57 -9.24 9.69 3.97
N ILE A 58 -8.58 8.67 3.41
CA ILE A 58 -8.54 8.42 1.98
C ILE A 58 -9.00 6.98 1.73
N PRO A 59 -10.08 6.77 0.95
CA PRO A 59 -10.49 5.44 0.52
C PRO A 59 -9.36 4.75 -0.27
N ILE A 60 -9.06 3.49 0.04
CA ILE A 60 -7.94 2.75 -0.59
C ILE A 60 -8.09 2.66 -2.11
N ASP A 61 -9.33 2.56 -2.62
CA ASP A 61 -9.64 2.49 -4.05
C ASP A 61 -9.35 3.80 -4.81
N LYS A 62 -9.15 4.92 -4.09
CA LYS A 62 -8.69 6.20 -4.66
C LYS A 62 -7.17 6.29 -4.76
N ILE A 63 -6.43 5.34 -4.21
CA ILE A 63 -4.96 5.34 -4.27
C ILE A 63 -4.50 4.62 -5.54
N VAL A 64 -4.18 5.40 -6.57
CA VAL A 64 -3.86 4.89 -7.93
C VAL A 64 -2.40 4.45 -8.11
N GLY A 65 -1.52 4.75 -7.16
CA GLY A 65 -0.09 4.47 -7.27
C GLY A 65 0.70 4.96 -6.06
N SER A 66 2.03 4.89 -6.16
CA SER A 66 2.95 5.39 -5.14
C SER A 66 4.03 6.25 -5.77
N VAL A 67 4.55 7.23 -5.03
CA VAL A 67 5.77 7.96 -5.38
C VAL A 67 7.04 7.18 -4.99
N ALA A 68 6.88 6.03 -4.34
CA ALA A 68 8.01 5.22 -3.95
C ALA A 68 8.74 4.64 -5.17
N PRO A 69 10.06 4.38 -5.07
CA PRO A 69 10.80 3.68 -6.11
C PRO A 69 10.16 2.32 -6.44
N ASP A 70 10.36 1.84 -7.66
CA ASP A 70 9.78 0.58 -8.15
C ASP A 70 10.07 -0.63 -7.24
N ALA A 71 11.23 -0.62 -6.57
CA ALA A 71 11.61 -1.65 -5.61
C ALA A 71 10.68 -1.75 -4.38
N LYS A 72 9.98 -0.66 -4.02
CA LYS A 72 9.04 -0.55 -2.89
C LYS A 72 7.59 -0.71 -3.36
N THR A 73 7.27 -0.34 -4.60
CA THR A 73 5.96 -0.66 -5.20
C THR A 73 5.80 -2.16 -5.47
N GLY A 74 6.89 -2.90 -5.70
CA GLY A 74 6.89 -4.36 -5.84
C GLY A 74 6.54 -5.16 -4.57
N ASP A 75 6.44 -4.51 -3.40
CA ASP A 75 6.02 -5.19 -2.17
C ASP A 75 4.50 -5.40 -2.08
N PHE A 76 3.73 -4.69 -2.90
CA PHE A 76 2.27 -4.65 -2.83
C PHE A 76 1.62 -4.79 -4.21
N ASP A 77 0.42 -5.35 -4.24
CA ASP A 77 -0.45 -5.28 -5.41
C ASP A 77 -1.17 -3.91 -5.47
N PRO A 78 -1.89 -3.58 -6.57
CA PRO A 78 -2.66 -2.34 -6.66
C PRO A 78 -3.84 -2.20 -5.69
N GLY A 79 -4.14 -3.21 -4.88
CA GLY A 79 -5.10 -3.13 -3.77
C GLY A 79 -4.40 -3.10 -2.42
N PHE A 80 -3.10 -2.77 -2.40
CA PHE A 80 -2.25 -2.70 -1.22
C PHE A 80 -2.14 -4.03 -0.44
N LEU A 81 -2.38 -5.16 -1.09
CA LEU A 81 -2.14 -6.48 -0.48
C LEU A 81 -0.66 -6.84 -0.57
N PRO A 82 -0.06 -7.38 0.51
CA PRO A 82 1.36 -7.70 0.54
C PRO A 82 1.68 -8.89 -0.38
N ILE A 83 2.69 -8.72 -1.23
CA ILE A 83 3.21 -9.77 -2.10
C ILE A 83 4.45 -10.42 -1.47
N ASN A 84 5.31 -9.60 -0.88
CA ASN A 84 6.63 -10.01 -0.41
C ASN A 84 6.64 -10.39 1.08
N ARG A 85 7.20 -11.56 1.41
CA ARG A 85 7.32 -12.06 2.80
C ARG A 85 8.11 -11.12 3.71
N ARG A 86 9.04 -10.33 3.16
CA ARG A 86 9.85 -9.37 3.94
C ARG A 86 8.99 -8.33 4.68
N MET A 87 7.75 -8.11 4.24
CA MET A 87 6.81 -7.19 4.87
C MET A 87 6.16 -7.73 6.16
N ARG A 88 6.27 -9.04 6.46
CA ARG A 88 5.58 -9.66 7.61
C ARG A 88 5.92 -8.98 8.94
N GLU A 89 7.19 -8.73 9.19
CA GLU A 89 7.62 -8.17 10.47
C GLU A 89 7.13 -6.72 10.63
N ARG A 90 7.23 -5.91 9.57
CA ARG A 90 6.71 -4.54 9.57
C ARG A 90 5.18 -4.52 9.72
N TRP A 91 4.46 -5.40 9.02
CA TRP A 91 3.00 -5.56 9.15
C TRP A 91 2.60 -5.88 10.58
N THR A 92 3.30 -6.85 11.19
CA THR A 92 3.06 -7.26 12.58
C THR A 92 3.23 -6.09 13.54
N ARG A 93 4.33 -5.33 13.42
CA ARG A 93 4.59 -4.16 14.27
C ARG A 93 3.52 -3.07 14.12
N ILE A 94 3.10 -2.78 12.88
CA ILE A 94 2.05 -1.78 12.62
C ILE A 94 0.71 -2.25 13.19
N TYR A 95 0.34 -3.52 12.98
CA TYR A 95 -0.90 -4.08 13.53
C TYR A 95 -0.95 -3.98 15.05
N GLN A 96 0.16 -4.33 15.73
CA GLN A 96 0.23 -4.23 17.18
C GLN A 96 0.07 -2.78 17.65
N ALA A 97 0.78 -1.84 17.03
CA ALA A 97 0.63 -0.42 17.31
C ALA A 97 -0.84 0.05 17.18
N MET A 98 -1.53 -0.37 16.12
CA MET A 98 -2.95 -0.04 15.92
C MET A 98 -3.86 -0.61 17.01
N VAL A 99 -3.63 -1.84 17.45
CA VAL A 99 -4.45 -2.49 18.51
C VAL A 99 -4.14 -1.91 19.88
N GLU A 100 -2.89 -1.54 20.14
CA GLU A 100 -2.44 -0.95 21.39
C GLU A 100 -2.84 0.54 21.52
N GLY A 101 -3.34 1.14 20.43
CA GLY A 101 -3.80 2.53 20.40
C GLY A 101 -2.67 3.53 20.19
N ASP A 102 -1.52 3.07 19.72
CA ASP A 102 -0.40 3.94 19.37
C ASP A 102 -0.77 4.83 18.16
N GLU A 103 -0.35 6.08 18.20
CA GLU A 103 -0.48 6.99 17.07
C GLU A 103 0.47 6.58 15.95
N LEU A 104 -0.10 6.30 14.76
CA LEU A 104 0.67 6.11 13.55
C LEU A 104 0.75 7.44 12.79
N PRO A 105 1.94 7.82 12.27
CA PRO A 105 2.05 9.02 11.49
C PRO A 105 1.19 8.91 10.22
N PRO A 106 0.55 10.01 9.79
CA PRO A 106 -0.15 10.03 8.52
C PRO A 106 0.83 9.80 7.37
N ILE A 107 0.29 9.37 6.23
CA ILE A 107 1.05 9.24 5.00
C ILE A 107 1.04 10.55 4.21
N ASP A 108 2.16 10.87 3.57
CA ASP A 108 2.20 11.94 2.58
C ASP A 108 1.68 11.42 1.23
N VAL A 109 0.71 12.12 0.67
CA VAL A 109 0.12 11.80 -0.63
C VAL A 109 0.00 13.03 -1.51
N TYR A 110 -0.09 12.79 -2.82
CA TYR A 110 -0.43 13.81 -3.81
C TYR A 110 -1.82 13.53 -4.33
N LYS A 111 -2.69 14.55 -4.32
CA LYS A 111 -3.93 14.51 -5.07
C LYS A 111 -3.61 14.83 -6.53
N VAL A 112 -3.93 13.90 -7.42
CA VAL A 112 -3.76 14.06 -8.86
C VAL A 112 -5.16 14.07 -9.47
N ASP A 113 -5.59 15.21 -10.01
CA ASP A 113 -6.88 15.31 -10.70
C ASP A 113 -6.77 14.72 -12.11
N GLY A 114 -7.79 14.00 -12.56
CA GLY A 114 -7.87 13.44 -13.93
C GLY A 114 -7.36 12.01 -14.12
N LEU A 115 -7.10 11.26 -13.04
CA LEU A 115 -6.75 9.82 -13.05
C LEU A 115 -7.82 8.94 -12.37
#